data_AF-A0A1C5KUU1-F1
#
_entry.id   AF-A0A1C5KUU1-F1
#
_cell.length_a   1.000
_cell.length_b   1.000
_cell.length_c   1.000
_cell.angle_alpha   90.00
_cell.angle_beta   90.00
_cell.angle_gamma   90.00
#
_symmetry.space_group_name_H-M   'P 1'
#
loop_
_entity.id
_entity.type
_entity.pdbx_description
1 polymer ?
#
loop_
_entity_poly.entity_id
_entity_poly.type
_entity_poly.pdbx_seq_one_letter_code
_entity_poly.pdbx_strand_id
1 'polypeptide(L)'
;MTGLFLTRNATPILSQFAAILGWLIERIFDLLYSMGTPSVGLAIILFTIVVYTLMIPLTYKQQKFARMSVRMNPEIQAIQKKYQGKQDQVSMVKMQDEMKAVYAKYGTSQTGSCLPLLIQFPVLLAVYRVVYAIPAYVDKVRAAYYPLVTELMASKGAQDVIMGLKSAAQFKKQGFTENTIIDVLNKASTAEWDSIAAAFPDLSSVMETARQTLNGFNNFFGLNIANSPWYSAKQYLGEHNYLFLLVAIAIPVLAGLTQWVSVRLMPQAANGGGDDSNNEMMQSMKMMNNFMPLMSVYFCAVLPVGVGLYWVMSGVVRMVQQLVINKYLSKMDIDEEIKKNIEKYNRKREKDGLPPEKLNNVARSSAKSVNKKPELSAAERAKQIQDSTEFYKNTEAKPGSLAAKARMVEKFDEKNKKK
;
A
#
# COMPACT_ATOMS: atom_id res chain seq x y z
N MET A 1 18.17 11.46 -26.60
CA MET A 1 17.71 10.31 -25.76
C MET A 1 18.88 9.76 -24.95
N THR A 2 19.46 10.56 -24.07
CA THR A 2 20.68 10.21 -23.32
C THR A 2 20.63 10.93 -21.98
N GLY A 3 20.64 10.19 -20.86
CA GLY A 3 20.87 10.75 -19.52
C GLY A 3 19.79 10.51 -18.45
N LEU A 4 18.63 9.90 -18.74
CA LEU A 4 17.50 9.98 -17.82
C LEU A 4 17.40 8.89 -16.73
N PHE A 5 18.49 8.27 -16.29
CA PHE A 5 18.42 7.26 -15.23
C PHE A 5 19.66 7.31 -14.32
N LEU A 6 19.62 8.16 -13.29
CA LEU A 6 20.56 8.15 -12.16
C LEU A 6 20.74 6.74 -11.59
N THR A 7 21.83 6.50 -10.88
CA THR A 7 22.24 5.19 -10.33
C THR A 7 21.07 4.38 -9.75
N ARG A 8 20.53 3.50 -10.60
CA ARG A 8 19.36 2.69 -10.31
C ARG A 8 19.82 1.41 -9.63
N ASN A 9 19.87 1.42 -8.31
CA ASN A 9 19.83 0.19 -7.50
C ASN A 9 18.38 -0.35 -7.38
N ALA A 10 17.55 -0.15 -8.41
CA ALA A 10 16.15 -0.56 -8.41
C ALA A 10 15.98 -1.84 -9.24
N THR A 11 15.16 -2.77 -8.76
CA THR A 11 14.76 -3.93 -9.56
C THR A 11 14.12 -3.46 -10.88
N PRO A 12 14.21 -4.24 -11.98
CA PRO A 12 13.73 -3.82 -13.30
C PRO A 12 12.29 -3.28 -13.29
N ILE A 13 11.42 -3.90 -12.48
CA ILE A 13 10.02 -3.50 -12.29
C ILE A 13 9.93 -2.10 -11.66
N LEU A 14 10.59 -1.87 -10.52
CA LEU A 14 10.54 -0.59 -9.81
C LEU A 14 11.08 0.55 -10.68
N SER A 15 12.04 0.22 -11.55
CA SER A 15 12.62 1.14 -12.51
C SER A 15 11.59 1.66 -13.53
N GLN A 16 10.67 0.81 -14.02
CA GLN A 16 9.64 1.22 -14.98
C GLN A 16 8.61 2.14 -14.33
N PHE A 17 8.14 1.78 -13.13
CA PHE A 17 7.24 2.63 -12.35
C PHE A 17 7.84 4.00 -12.06
N ALA A 18 9.09 4.03 -11.61
CA ALA A 18 9.77 5.29 -11.32
C ALA A 18 9.98 6.15 -12.57
N ALA A 19 10.10 5.56 -13.76
CA ALA A 19 10.19 6.33 -15.01
C ALA A 19 8.87 7.04 -15.34
N ILE A 20 7.75 6.33 -15.23
CA ILE A 20 6.41 6.89 -15.48
C ILE A 20 6.09 7.99 -14.46
N LEU A 21 6.35 7.74 -13.18
CA LEU A 21 6.15 8.72 -12.11
C LEU A 21 7.12 9.91 -12.25
N GLY A 22 8.35 9.65 -12.69
CA GLY A 22 9.33 10.68 -13.02
C GLY A 22 8.86 11.61 -14.12
N TRP A 23 8.36 11.05 -15.22
CA TRP A 23 7.77 11.83 -16.30
C TRP A 23 6.59 12.69 -15.80
N LEU A 24 5.74 12.15 -14.92
CA LEU A 24 4.63 12.89 -14.36
C LEU A 24 5.09 14.09 -13.52
N ILE A 25 6.08 13.90 -12.62
CA ILE A 25 6.55 15.00 -11.78
C ILE A 25 7.30 16.06 -12.59
N GLU A 26 8.05 15.68 -13.64
CA GLU A 26 8.69 16.62 -14.58
C GLU A 26 7.63 17.53 -15.21
N ARG A 27 6.55 16.95 -15.77
CA ARG A 27 5.48 17.74 -16.40
C ARG A 27 4.78 18.69 -15.42
N ILE A 28 4.58 18.24 -14.18
CA ILE A 28 4.02 19.10 -13.13
C ILE A 28 4.99 20.23 -12.79
N PHE A 29 6.28 19.95 -12.69
CA PHE A 29 7.29 20.96 -12.41
C PHE A 29 7.42 21.97 -13.55
N ASP A 30 7.41 21.51 -14.81
CA ASP A 30 7.41 22.36 -16.01
C ASP A 30 6.19 23.31 -16.03
N LEU A 31 5.01 22.82 -15.64
CA LEU A 31 3.81 23.64 -15.50
C LEU A 31 3.99 24.71 -14.41
N LEU A 32 4.50 24.34 -13.24
CA LEU A 32 4.75 25.29 -12.15
C LEU A 32 5.80 26.34 -12.54
N TYR A 33 6.81 25.92 -13.32
CA TYR A 33 7.82 26.80 -13.86
C TYR A 33 7.22 27.81 -14.85
N SER A 34 6.35 27.37 -15.78
CA SER A 34 5.71 28.26 -16.74
C SER A 34 4.71 29.23 -16.09
N MET A 35 4.15 28.87 -14.93
CA MET A 35 3.31 29.74 -14.09
C MET A 35 4.11 30.72 -13.22
N GLY A 36 5.45 30.71 -13.28
CA GLY A 36 6.31 31.60 -12.50
C GLY A 36 6.47 31.21 -11.03
N THR A 37 6.01 30.02 -10.63
CA THR A 37 6.11 29.51 -9.25
C THR A 37 6.84 28.16 -9.20
N PRO A 38 8.12 28.08 -9.64
CA PRO A 38 8.85 26.82 -9.67
C PRO A 38 9.17 26.35 -8.25
N SER A 39 8.38 25.40 -7.74
CA SER A 39 8.56 24.82 -6.41
C SER A 39 8.45 23.31 -6.47
N VAL A 40 9.51 22.62 -6.06
CA VAL A 40 9.53 21.16 -5.94
C VAL A 40 8.53 20.70 -4.87
N GLY A 41 8.37 21.48 -3.79
CA GLY A 41 7.37 21.21 -2.77
C GLY A 41 5.95 21.18 -3.34
N LEU A 42 5.55 22.20 -4.11
CA LEU A 42 4.26 22.21 -4.81
C LEU A 42 4.14 21.09 -5.85
N ALA A 43 5.22 20.78 -6.56
CA ALA A 43 5.23 19.68 -7.52
C ALA A 43 4.91 18.34 -6.84
N ILE A 44 5.51 18.06 -5.67
CA ILE A 44 5.23 16.86 -4.87
C ILE A 44 3.76 16.81 -4.43
N ILE A 45 3.20 17.94 -4.00
CA ILE A 45 1.79 18.03 -3.58
C ILE A 45 0.85 17.66 -4.74
N LEU A 46 1.01 18.32 -5.89
CA LEU A 46 0.19 18.08 -7.07
C LEU A 46 0.38 16.66 -7.61
N PHE A 47 1.62 16.18 -7.66
CA PHE A 47 1.96 14.82 -8.03
C PHE A 47 1.23 13.81 -7.16
N THR A 48 1.21 14.03 -5.84
CA THR A 48 0.50 13.15 -4.90
C THR A 48 -1.00 13.11 -5.19
N ILE A 49 -1.62 14.27 -5.41
CA ILE A 49 -3.06 14.35 -5.73
C ILE A 49 -3.36 13.57 -7.01
N VAL A 50 -2.57 13.74 -8.07
CA VAL A 50 -2.77 13.06 -9.35
C VAL A 50 -2.61 11.54 -9.20
N VAL A 51 -1.51 11.07 -8.59
CA VAL A 51 -1.25 9.64 -8.40
C VAL A 51 -2.39 8.98 -7.62
N TYR A 52 -2.81 9.57 -6.51
CA TYR A 52 -3.89 9.00 -5.71
C TYR A 52 -5.23 9.05 -6.44
N THR A 53 -5.51 10.09 -7.22
CA THR A 53 -6.72 10.17 -8.05
C THR A 53 -6.79 9.03 -9.06
N LEU A 54 -5.67 8.72 -9.73
CA LEU A 54 -5.57 7.57 -10.63
C LEU A 54 -5.75 6.23 -9.90
N MET A 55 -5.43 6.16 -8.61
CA MET A 55 -5.61 4.97 -7.77
C MET A 55 -7.04 4.80 -7.21
N ILE A 56 -7.97 5.74 -7.43
CA ILE A 56 -9.36 5.65 -6.92
C ILE A 56 -10.04 4.30 -7.24
N PRO A 57 -9.98 3.75 -8.47
CA PRO A 57 -10.62 2.47 -8.79
C PRO A 57 -10.06 1.30 -7.97
N LEU A 58 -8.75 1.33 -7.68
CA LEU A 58 -8.10 0.35 -6.82
C LEU A 58 -8.56 0.54 -5.37
N THR A 59 -8.47 1.75 -4.84
CA THR A 59 -8.90 2.10 -3.48
C THR A 59 -10.37 1.73 -3.22
N TYR A 60 -11.23 1.93 -4.22
CA TYR A 60 -12.64 1.52 -4.16
C TYR A 60 -12.79 0.01 -3.94
N LYS A 61 -12.08 -0.81 -4.73
CA LYS A 61 -12.10 -2.28 -4.59
C LYS A 61 -11.57 -2.71 -3.21
N GLN A 62 -10.50 -2.07 -2.74
CA GLN A 62 -9.93 -2.34 -1.41
C GLN A 62 -10.93 -2.03 -0.29
N GLN A 63 -11.61 -0.88 -0.33
CA GLN A 63 -12.60 -0.51 0.69
C GLN A 63 -13.87 -1.37 0.62
N LYS A 64 -14.31 -1.75 -0.58
CA LYS A 64 -15.41 -2.72 -0.75
C LYS A 64 -15.05 -4.05 -0.07
N PHE A 65 -13.86 -4.57 -0.30
CA PHE A 65 -13.37 -5.78 0.37
C PHE A 65 -13.33 -5.62 1.90
N ALA A 66 -12.86 -4.48 2.40
CA ALA A 66 -12.82 -4.21 3.85
C ALA A 66 -14.22 -4.26 4.47
N ARG A 67 -15.24 -3.70 3.81
CA ARG A 67 -16.64 -3.77 4.29
C ARG A 67 -17.21 -5.17 4.29
N MET A 68 -16.96 -5.95 3.24
CA MET A 68 -17.37 -7.36 3.21
C MET A 68 -16.70 -8.15 4.33
N SER A 69 -15.43 -7.83 4.61
CA SER A 69 -14.67 -8.43 5.72
C SER A 69 -15.31 -8.16 7.09
N VAL A 70 -15.92 -6.99 7.31
CA VAL A 70 -16.64 -6.70 8.57
C VAL A 70 -17.79 -7.69 8.82
N ARG A 71 -18.56 -8.04 7.78
CA ARG A 71 -19.65 -9.03 7.88
C ARG A 71 -19.14 -10.46 7.94
N MET A 72 -18.03 -10.73 7.27
CA MET A 72 -17.39 -12.04 7.23
C MET A 72 -16.69 -12.43 8.54
N ASN A 73 -16.06 -11.47 9.22
CA ASN A 73 -15.22 -11.74 10.38
C ASN A 73 -15.91 -12.46 11.56
N PRO A 74 -17.17 -12.15 11.91
CA PRO A 74 -17.89 -12.94 12.92
C PRO A 74 -18.04 -14.43 12.55
N GLU A 75 -18.28 -14.76 11.28
CA GLU A 75 -18.35 -16.15 10.81
C GLU A 75 -16.98 -16.85 10.89
N ILE A 76 -15.92 -16.12 10.53
CA ILE A 76 -14.54 -16.60 10.65
C ILE A 76 -14.17 -16.84 12.13
N GLN A 77 -14.54 -15.93 13.04
CA GLN A 77 -14.30 -16.08 14.47
C GLN A 77 -15.09 -17.25 15.07
N ALA A 78 -16.33 -17.49 14.61
CA ALA A 78 -17.10 -18.65 15.03
C ALA A 78 -16.43 -19.97 14.62
N ILE A 79 -15.87 -20.03 13.40
CA ILE A 79 -15.08 -21.18 12.93
C ILE A 79 -13.82 -21.34 13.79
N GLN A 80 -13.06 -20.28 14.03
CA GLN A 80 -11.85 -20.34 14.88
C GLN A 80 -12.17 -20.87 16.28
N LYS A 81 -13.25 -20.39 16.92
CA LYS A 81 -13.72 -20.88 18.22
C LYS A 81 -14.13 -22.35 18.18
N LYS A 82 -14.81 -22.80 17.13
CA LYS A 82 -15.23 -24.21 16.95
C LYS A 82 -14.05 -25.20 16.89
N TYR A 83 -12.89 -24.74 16.40
CA TYR A 83 -11.67 -25.54 16.27
C TYR A 83 -10.59 -25.19 17.30
N GLN A 84 -10.89 -24.32 18.27
CA GLN A 84 -9.93 -23.92 19.30
C GLN A 84 -9.44 -25.13 20.09
N GLY A 85 -8.13 -25.24 20.27
CA GLY A 85 -7.48 -26.36 20.97
C GLY A 85 -7.38 -27.67 20.17
N LYS A 86 -7.88 -27.72 18.93
CA LYS A 86 -7.75 -28.90 18.05
C LYS A 86 -6.55 -28.73 17.13
N GLN A 87 -5.50 -29.51 17.37
CA GLN A 87 -4.29 -29.51 16.53
C GLN A 87 -4.19 -30.70 15.58
N ASP A 88 -5.22 -31.56 15.54
CA ASP A 88 -5.23 -32.70 14.62
C ASP A 88 -5.35 -32.23 13.16
N GLN A 89 -4.62 -32.91 12.27
CA GLN A 89 -4.53 -32.52 10.87
C GLN A 89 -5.90 -32.48 10.17
N VAL A 90 -6.82 -33.36 10.57
CA VAL A 90 -8.18 -33.42 10.04
C VAL A 90 -8.99 -32.18 10.43
N SER A 91 -8.91 -31.75 11.70
CA SER A 91 -9.54 -30.53 12.19
C SER A 91 -8.98 -29.29 11.50
N MET A 92 -7.67 -29.22 11.28
CA MET A 92 -7.04 -28.09 10.60
C MET A 92 -7.48 -27.98 9.13
N VAL A 93 -7.55 -29.10 8.41
CA VAL A 93 -8.06 -29.13 7.02
C VAL A 93 -9.53 -28.70 6.99
N LYS A 94 -10.37 -29.24 7.88
CA LYS A 94 -11.79 -28.84 7.97
C LYS A 94 -11.97 -27.37 8.30
N MET A 95 -11.15 -26.82 9.21
CA MET A 95 -11.17 -25.40 9.54
C MET A 95 -10.84 -24.55 8.30
N GLN A 96 -9.80 -24.91 7.55
CA GLN A 96 -9.43 -24.21 6.32
C GLN A 96 -10.54 -24.27 5.25
N ASP A 97 -11.20 -25.42 5.10
CA ASP A 97 -12.31 -25.61 4.17
C ASP A 97 -13.54 -24.78 4.57
N GLU A 98 -13.92 -24.78 5.85
CA GLU A 98 -15.03 -23.95 6.35
C GLU A 98 -14.72 -22.46 6.20
N MET A 99 -13.49 -22.04 6.51
CA MET A 99 -13.05 -20.67 6.26
C MET A 99 -13.17 -20.33 4.78
N LYS A 100 -12.68 -21.20 3.88
CA LYS A 100 -12.74 -21.01 2.43
C LYS A 100 -14.18 -20.87 1.92
N ALA A 101 -15.12 -21.66 2.44
CA ALA A 101 -16.54 -21.54 2.11
C ALA A 101 -17.11 -20.17 2.53
N VAL A 102 -16.73 -19.68 3.72
CA VAL A 102 -17.08 -18.34 4.17
C VAL A 102 -16.47 -17.27 3.24
N TYR A 103 -15.18 -17.34 2.90
CA TYR A 103 -14.59 -16.39 1.94
C TYR A 103 -15.32 -16.39 0.58
N ALA A 104 -15.68 -17.56 0.07
CA ALA A 104 -16.42 -17.73 -1.18
C ALA A 104 -17.82 -17.10 -1.11
N LYS A 105 -18.54 -17.26 0.00
CA LYS A 105 -19.85 -16.63 0.26
C LYS A 105 -19.80 -15.11 0.09
N TYR A 106 -18.73 -14.47 0.57
CA TYR A 106 -18.55 -13.02 0.46
C TYR A 106 -17.92 -12.59 -0.86
N GLY A 107 -17.59 -13.52 -1.77
CA GLY A 107 -16.90 -13.22 -3.04
C GLY A 107 -15.46 -12.74 -2.83
N THR A 108 -14.83 -13.18 -1.74
CA THR A 108 -13.50 -12.77 -1.29
C THR A 108 -12.55 -13.97 -1.22
N SER A 109 -11.26 -13.72 -0.96
CA SER A 109 -10.25 -14.77 -0.73
C SER A 109 -9.40 -14.45 0.50
N GLN A 110 -8.78 -15.49 1.08
CA GLN A 110 -7.81 -15.33 2.17
C GLN A 110 -6.64 -14.42 1.78
N THR A 111 -6.22 -14.46 0.52
CA THR A 111 -5.15 -13.62 -0.06
C THR A 111 -5.61 -12.21 -0.44
N GLY A 112 -6.93 -11.96 -0.51
CA GLY A 112 -7.48 -10.65 -0.85
C GLY A 112 -7.21 -9.59 0.22
N SER A 113 -6.91 -10.02 1.45
CA SER A 113 -6.62 -9.13 2.58
C SER A 113 -5.23 -8.50 2.52
N CYS A 114 -4.23 -9.18 1.95
CA CYS A 114 -2.86 -8.69 1.82
C CYS A 114 -2.55 -8.06 0.44
N LEU A 115 -3.39 -8.32 -0.56
CA LEU A 115 -3.27 -7.76 -1.90
C LEU A 115 -3.16 -6.21 -1.94
N PRO A 116 -3.90 -5.44 -1.11
CA PRO A 116 -3.75 -3.99 -1.05
C PRO A 116 -2.33 -3.55 -0.69
N LEU A 117 -1.72 -4.21 0.31
CA LEU A 117 -0.37 -3.89 0.79
C LEU A 117 0.68 -4.22 -0.27
N LEU A 118 0.52 -5.37 -0.96
CA LEU A 118 1.41 -5.80 -2.03
C LEU A 118 1.43 -4.85 -3.22
N ILE A 119 0.28 -4.28 -3.59
CA ILE A 119 0.20 -3.31 -4.70
C ILE A 119 0.66 -1.92 -4.24
N GLN A 120 0.38 -1.54 -2.99
CA GLN A 120 0.72 -0.23 -2.47
C GLN A 120 2.23 -0.07 -2.24
N PHE A 121 2.92 -1.13 -1.82
CA PHE A 121 4.34 -1.05 -1.44
C PHE A 121 5.26 -0.65 -2.61
N PRO A 122 5.17 -1.24 -3.82
CA PRO A 122 5.94 -0.79 -4.98
C PRO A 122 5.66 0.66 -5.37
N VAL A 123 4.40 1.10 -5.28
CA VAL A 123 4.02 2.49 -5.59
C VAL A 123 4.65 3.44 -4.57
N LEU A 124 4.57 3.12 -3.28
CA LEU A 124 5.20 3.89 -2.21
C LEU A 124 6.71 4.01 -2.40
N LEU A 125 7.40 2.91 -2.72
CA LEU A 125 8.84 2.92 -2.99
C LEU A 125 9.20 3.72 -4.23
N ALA A 126 8.39 3.63 -5.29
CA ALA A 126 8.62 4.38 -6.52
C ALA A 126 8.47 5.89 -6.29
N VAL A 127 7.42 6.30 -5.57
CA VAL A 127 7.23 7.71 -5.19
C VAL A 127 8.36 8.19 -4.29
N TYR A 128 8.73 7.43 -3.27
CA TYR A 128 9.86 7.77 -2.40
C TYR A 128 11.15 7.97 -3.20
N ARG A 129 11.42 7.10 -4.18
CA ARG A 129 12.61 7.22 -5.04
C ARG A 129 12.59 8.48 -5.90
N VAL A 130 11.41 8.88 -6.39
CA VAL A 130 11.23 10.11 -7.18
C VAL A 130 11.45 11.35 -6.32
N VAL A 131 10.82 11.40 -5.15
CA VAL A 131 10.94 12.54 -4.23
C VAL A 131 12.35 12.67 -3.64
N TYR A 132 13.02 11.56 -3.36
CA TYR A 132 14.35 11.58 -2.76
C TYR A 132 15.49 11.84 -3.76
N ALA A 133 15.19 11.79 -5.06
CA ALA A 133 16.16 12.05 -6.12
C ALA A 133 15.51 12.89 -7.23
N ILE A 134 14.93 14.02 -6.86
CA ILE A 134 14.29 14.95 -7.79
C ILE A 134 15.18 15.31 -8.99
N PRO A 135 16.50 15.55 -8.85
CA PRO A 135 17.37 15.80 -10.01
C PRO A 135 17.43 14.61 -10.99
N ALA A 136 17.05 13.40 -10.59
CA ALA A 136 16.95 12.26 -11.52
C ALA A 136 15.79 12.37 -12.49
N TYR A 137 14.79 13.18 -12.15
CA TYR A 137 13.48 13.19 -12.79
C TYR A 137 13.00 14.58 -13.15
N VAL A 138 13.70 15.63 -12.73
CA VAL A 138 13.38 17.03 -13.03
C VAL A 138 14.62 17.69 -13.63
N ASP A 139 14.63 17.84 -14.95
CA ASP A 139 15.78 18.29 -15.73
C ASP A 139 16.22 19.71 -15.34
N LYS A 140 15.28 20.61 -15.04
CA LYS A 140 15.60 21.98 -14.58
C LYS A 140 16.31 21.97 -13.23
N VAL A 141 15.91 21.08 -12.33
CA VAL A 141 16.57 20.92 -11.02
C VAL A 141 17.95 20.29 -11.21
N ARG A 142 18.09 19.31 -12.10
CA ARG A 142 19.40 18.73 -12.45
C ARG A 142 20.35 19.79 -13.03
N ALA A 143 19.86 20.60 -13.95
CA ALA A 143 20.65 21.62 -14.64
C ALA A 143 21.26 22.64 -13.67
N ALA A 144 20.61 22.92 -12.54
CA ALA A 144 21.13 23.80 -11.50
C ALA A 144 22.44 23.29 -10.85
N TYR A 145 22.72 21.99 -10.92
CA TYR A 145 23.97 21.42 -10.41
C TYR A 145 25.12 21.45 -11.40
N TYR A 146 24.85 21.48 -12.71
CA TYR A 146 25.87 21.23 -13.73
C TYR A 146 27.09 22.15 -13.65
N PRO A 147 26.95 23.49 -13.53
CA PRO A 147 28.11 24.37 -13.47
C PRO A 147 29.07 23.99 -12.32
N LEU A 148 28.53 23.70 -11.14
CA LEU A 148 29.35 23.31 -9.98
C LEU A 148 29.96 21.91 -10.17
N VAL A 149 29.18 20.96 -10.69
CA VAL A 149 29.64 19.57 -10.84
C VAL A 149 30.76 19.48 -11.85
N THR A 150 30.69 20.23 -12.96
CA THR A 150 31.76 20.30 -13.95
C THR A 150 33.07 20.79 -13.33
N GLU A 151 33.02 21.85 -12.54
CA GLU A 151 34.20 22.40 -11.85
C GLU A 151 34.74 21.45 -10.76
N LEU A 152 33.85 20.81 -10.00
CA LEU A 152 34.25 19.81 -9.00
C LEU A 152 34.92 18.59 -9.65
N MET A 153 34.45 18.14 -10.81
CA MET A 153 35.10 17.04 -11.53
C MET A 153 36.50 17.38 -12.05
N ALA A 154 36.75 18.66 -12.37
CA ALA A 154 38.07 19.15 -12.78
C ALA A 154 39.00 19.40 -11.58
N SER A 155 38.45 19.56 -10.38
CA SER A 155 39.19 19.94 -9.17
C SER A 155 39.94 18.75 -8.55
N LYS A 156 41.24 18.94 -8.28
CA LYS A 156 42.06 17.94 -7.56
C LYS A 156 41.54 17.75 -6.13
N GLY A 157 41.41 16.50 -5.69
CA GLY A 157 40.93 16.16 -4.34
C GLY A 157 39.42 16.21 -4.14
N ALA A 158 38.64 16.63 -5.16
CA ALA A 158 37.18 16.67 -5.09
C ALA A 158 36.55 15.31 -4.82
N GLN A 159 37.11 14.23 -5.39
CA GLN A 159 36.62 12.88 -5.14
C GLN A 159 36.66 12.53 -3.65
N ASP A 160 37.78 12.79 -2.96
CA ASP A 160 37.93 12.43 -1.55
C ASP A 160 37.03 13.27 -0.66
N VAL A 161 36.93 14.57 -0.94
CA VAL A 161 36.05 15.49 -0.19
C VAL A 161 34.59 15.08 -0.36
N ILE A 162 34.11 14.96 -1.61
CA ILE A 162 32.70 14.68 -1.92
C ILE A 162 32.31 13.28 -1.45
N MET A 163 33.14 12.26 -1.71
CA MET A 163 32.83 10.88 -1.30
C MET A 163 33.06 10.63 0.20
N GLY A 164 33.76 11.54 0.87
CA GLY A 164 33.94 11.57 2.33
C GLY A 164 32.72 12.10 3.11
N LEU A 165 31.79 12.79 2.44
CA LEU A 165 30.59 13.34 3.06
C LEU A 165 29.66 12.24 3.61
N LYS A 166 28.80 12.61 4.57
CA LYS A 166 27.78 11.69 5.10
C LYS A 166 26.71 11.43 4.04
N SER A 167 26.36 12.42 3.24
CA SER A 167 25.46 12.31 2.09
C SER A 167 25.93 11.30 1.04
N ALA A 168 27.25 11.05 0.95
CA ALA A 168 27.86 10.07 0.06
C ALA A 168 27.79 8.62 0.55
N ALA A 169 27.33 8.35 1.77
CA ALA A 169 27.38 7.03 2.40
C ALA A 169 26.76 5.90 1.54
N GLN A 170 25.64 6.17 0.87
CA GLN A 170 24.95 5.19 0.01
C GLN A 170 25.55 5.06 -1.40
N PHE A 171 26.47 5.95 -1.76
CA PHE A 171 27.08 6.05 -3.08
C PHE A 171 28.54 5.58 -3.10
N LYS A 172 29.11 5.20 -1.95
CA LYS A 172 30.53 4.76 -1.83
C LYS A 172 30.95 3.63 -2.77
N LYS A 173 30.00 2.81 -3.26
CA LYS A 173 30.25 1.73 -4.22
C LYS A 173 30.15 2.18 -5.69
N GLN A 174 29.81 3.44 -5.94
CA GLN A 174 29.64 4.01 -7.27
C GLN A 174 30.90 4.79 -7.66
N GLY A 175 31.17 4.90 -8.96
CA GLY A 175 32.27 5.72 -9.46
C GLY A 175 32.02 7.22 -9.23
N PHE A 176 33.09 8.01 -9.19
CA PHE A 176 33.02 9.47 -9.12
C PHE A 176 32.63 10.03 -10.50
N THR A 177 31.33 10.17 -10.72
CA THR A 177 30.74 10.65 -11.99
C THR A 177 29.85 11.86 -11.74
N GLU A 178 29.52 12.61 -12.79
CA GLU A 178 28.59 13.75 -12.75
C GLU A 178 27.32 13.39 -11.96
N ASN A 179 26.68 12.27 -12.31
CA ASN A 179 25.46 11.80 -11.66
C ASN A 179 25.67 11.48 -10.18
N THR A 180 26.79 10.84 -9.82
CA THR A 180 27.11 10.54 -8.42
C THR A 180 27.28 11.82 -7.61
N ILE A 181 27.95 12.83 -8.17
CA ILE A 181 28.17 14.12 -7.50
C ILE A 181 26.82 14.83 -7.30
N ILE A 182 25.97 14.90 -8.33
CA ILE A 182 24.61 15.46 -8.23
C ILE A 182 23.82 14.75 -7.13
N ASP A 183 23.86 13.42 -7.09
CA ASP A 183 23.18 12.59 -6.10
C ASP A 183 23.66 12.87 -4.66
N VAL A 184 24.97 13.09 -4.48
CA VAL A 184 25.58 13.46 -3.20
C VAL A 184 25.16 14.87 -2.79
N LEU A 185 25.29 15.84 -3.70
CA LEU A 185 24.95 17.26 -3.46
C LEU A 185 23.45 17.47 -3.19
N ASN A 186 22.57 16.73 -3.87
CA ASN A 186 21.13 16.74 -3.63
C ASN A 186 20.75 16.29 -2.22
N LYS A 187 21.58 15.45 -1.59
CA LYS A 187 21.37 14.96 -0.22
C LYS A 187 22.25 15.64 0.80
N ALA A 188 23.15 16.52 0.36
CA ALA A 188 24.04 17.26 1.23
C ALA A 188 23.22 18.27 2.04
N SER A 189 23.40 18.22 3.36
CA SER A 189 22.88 19.24 4.27
C SER A 189 23.59 20.58 4.05
N THR A 190 23.00 21.68 4.53
CA THR A 190 23.63 23.01 4.48
C THR A 190 25.06 22.99 5.04
N ALA A 191 25.30 22.26 6.14
CA ALA A 191 26.63 22.12 6.73
C ALA A 191 27.63 21.37 5.82
N GLU A 192 27.18 20.36 5.07
CA GLU A 192 28.03 19.66 4.11
C GLU A 192 28.36 20.54 2.91
N TRP A 193 27.37 21.32 2.44
CA TRP A 193 27.62 22.35 1.44
C TRP A 193 28.66 23.36 1.91
N ASP A 194 28.62 23.81 3.17
CA ASP A 194 29.60 24.75 3.72
C ASP A 194 30.99 24.11 3.87
N SER A 195 31.05 22.82 4.16
CA SER A 195 32.30 22.06 4.17
C SER A 195 32.94 21.98 2.78
N ILE A 196 32.12 21.84 1.72
CA ILE A 196 32.60 21.90 0.33
C ILE A 196 33.13 23.30 0.00
N ALA A 197 32.44 24.36 0.44
CA ALA A 197 32.89 25.75 0.26
C ALA A 197 34.31 25.96 0.81
N ALA A 198 34.53 25.46 2.03
CA ALA A 198 35.81 25.61 2.71
C ALA A 198 36.92 24.82 2.01
N ALA A 199 36.60 23.66 1.43
CA ALA A 199 37.55 22.83 0.70
C ALA A 199 37.91 23.38 -0.69
N PHE A 200 36.99 24.13 -1.34
CA PHE A 200 37.19 24.70 -2.67
C PHE A 200 36.82 26.20 -2.71
N PRO A 201 37.64 27.08 -2.11
CA PRO A 201 37.35 28.52 -2.05
C PRO A 201 37.13 29.18 -3.42
N ASP A 202 37.85 28.73 -4.44
CA ASP A 202 37.76 29.24 -5.81
C ASP A 202 36.40 28.95 -6.48
N LEU A 203 35.65 27.96 -5.96
CA LEU A 203 34.33 27.58 -6.46
C LEU A 203 33.17 28.26 -5.70
N SER A 204 33.47 29.13 -4.73
CA SER A 204 32.47 29.78 -3.86
C SER A 204 31.36 30.49 -4.63
N SER A 205 31.70 31.20 -5.71
CA SER A 205 30.73 31.92 -6.55
C SER A 205 29.79 31.00 -7.33
N VAL A 206 30.34 29.95 -7.95
CA VAL A 206 29.58 28.93 -8.69
C VAL A 206 28.69 28.15 -7.74
N MET A 207 29.20 27.83 -6.56
CA MET A 207 28.44 27.12 -5.54
C MET A 207 27.31 27.96 -4.97
N GLU A 208 27.52 29.26 -4.72
CA GLU A 208 26.47 30.16 -4.26
C GLU A 208 25.37 30.31 -5.33
N THR A 209 25.74 30.41 -6.61
CA THR A 209 24.78 30.45 -7.73
C THR A 209 23.93 29.17 -7.79
N ALA A 210 24.58 28.01 -7.66
CA ALA A 210 23.89 26.72 -7.61
C ALA A 210 22.95 26.64 -6.40
N ARG A 211 23.42 27.02 -5.21
CA ARG A 211 22.61 27.06 -3.98
C ARG A 211 21.41 27.98 -4.10
N GLN A 212 21.58 29.20 -4.63
CA GLN A 212 20.48 30.16 -4.79
C GLN A 212 19.41 29.62 -5.74
N THR A 213 19.83 29.06 -6.88
CA THR A 213 18.91 28.44 -7.85
C THR A 213 18.16 27.26 -7.21
N LEU A 214 18.88 26.38 -6.51
CA LEU A 214 18.29 25.22 -5.84
C LEU A 214 17.39 25.61 -4.68
N ASN A 215 17.75 26.63 -3.90
CA ASN A 215 16.93 27.19 -2.83
C ASN A 215 15.64 27.78 -3.39
N GLY A 216 15.68 28.43 -4.56
CA GLY A 216 14.48 28.88 -5.27
C GLY A 216 13.51 27.74 -5.56
N PHE A 217 14.02 26.61 -6.06
CA PHE A 217 13.21 25.42 -6.34
C PHE A 217 12.77 24.66 -5.08
N ASN A 218 13.62 24.61 -4.05
CA ASN A 218 13.45 23.82 -2.85
C ASN A 218 12.77 24.57 -1.71
N ASN A 219 12.48 25.87 -1.85
CA ASN A 219 11.76 26.61 -0.84
C ASN A 219 10.28 26.25 -0.83
N PHE A 220 9.76 25.92 0.35
CA PHE A 220 8.35 25.63 0.59
C PHE A 220 7.93 26.17 1.95
N PHE A 221 7.09 27.21 1.96
CA PHE A 221 6.69 27.95 3.17
C PHE A 221 7.87 28.36 4.07
N GLY A 222 8.98 28.78 3.46
CA GLY A 222 10.20 29.21 4.16
C GLY A 222 11.11 28.06 4.62
N LEU A 223 10.71 26.81 4.40
CA LEU A 223 11.55 25.65 4.64
C LEU A 223 12.27 25.24 3.35
N ASN A 224 13.53 24.84 3.46
CA ASN A 224 14.20 24.10 2.39
C ASN A 224 13.78 22.63 2.45
N ILE A 225 13.20 22.11 1.37
CA ILE A 225 12.66 20.74 1.35
C ILE A 225 13.72 19.62 1.49
N ALA A 226 15.00 19.95 1.27
CA ALA A 226 16.11 19.02 1.44
C ALA A 226 16.50 18.80 2.91
N ASN A 227 16.20 19.78 3.77
CA ASN A 227 16.45 19.70 5.21
C ASN A 227 15.36 18.88 5.91
N SER A 228 15.69 18.29 7.06
CA SER A 228 14.68 17.65 7.91
C SER A 228 13.89 18.68 8.72
N PRO A 229 12.62 18.42 9.04
CA PRO A 229 11.87 19.30 9.93
C PRO A 229 12.52 19.48 11.29
N TRP A 230 13.16 18.44 11.83
CA TRP A 230 13.87 18.52 13.11
C TRP A 230 15.08 19.44 13.06
N TYR A 231 15.90 19.36 12.00
CA TYR A 231 17.02 20.27 11.80
C TYR A 231 16.53 21.71 11.66
N SER A 232 15.53 21.92 10.80
CA SER A 232 14.94 23.24 10.54
C SER A 232 14.35 23.84 11.82
N ALA A 233 13.65 23.04 12.63
CA ALA A 233 13.11 23.48 13.91
C ALA A 233 14.20 23.93 14.89
N LYS A 234 15.31 23.18 15.01
CA LYS A 234 16.44 23.58 15.87
C LYS A 234 17.08 24.88 15.39
N GLN A 235 17.25 25.03 14.07
CA GLN A 235 17.79 26.23 13.47
C GLN A 235 16.90 27.45 13.81
N TYR A 236 15.61 27.39 13.49
CA TYR A 236 14.70 28.51 13.72
C TYR A 236 14.45 28.82 15.19
N LEU A 237 14.58 27.82 16.08
CA LEU A 237 14.55 28.04 17.52
C LEU A 237 15.75 28.89 17.97
N GLY A 238 16.95 28.62 17.46
CA GLY A 238 18.15 29.41 17.74
C GLY A 238 18.10 30.81 17.13
N GLU A 239 17.44 30.96 15.99
CA GLU A 239 17.21 32.26 15.31
C GLU A 239 16.03 33.06 15.89
N HIS A 240 15.33 32.54 16.92
CA HIS A 240 14.08 33.11 17.45
C HIS A 240 12.97 33.33 16.39
N ASN A 241 12.99 32.54 15.31
CA ASN A 241 12.01 32.61 14.24
C ASN A 241 10.83 31.64 14.49
N TYR A 242 9.91 32.06 15.34
CA TYR A 242 8.79 31.22 15.78
C TYR A 242 7.81 30.83 14.65
N LEU A 243 7.69 31.64 13.60
CA LEU A 243 6.80 31.33 12.48
C LEU A 243 7.29 30.08 11.71
N PHE A 244 8.54 30.08 11.26
CA PHE A 244 9.08 28.92 10.53
C PHE A 244 9.35 27.72 11.44
N LEU A 245 9.58 27.94 12.73
CA LEU A 245 9.56 26.88 13.74
C LEU A 245 8.21 26.14 13.75
N LEU A 246 7.09 26.87 13.75
CA LEU A 246 5.75 26.27 13.71
C LEU A 246 5.51 25.50 12.40
N VAL A 247 5.94 26.05 11.25
CA VAL A 247 5.84 25.36 9.96
C VAL A 247 6.64 24.05 9.97
N ALA A 248 7.86 24.07 10.50
CA ALA A 248 8.70 22.88 10.62
C ALA A 248 8.03 21.81 11.50
N ILE A 249 7.50 22.18 12.68
CA ILE A 249 6.83 21.24 13.59
C ILE A 249 5.49 20.74 13.02
N ALA A 250 4.80 21.56 12.21
CA ALA A 250 3.53 21.19 11.62
C ALA A 250 3.65 19.96 10.69
N ILE A 251 4.75 19.78 9.96
CA ILE A 251 4.93 18.65 9.04
C ILE A 251 4.79 17.29 9.74
N PRO A 252 5.58 16.93 10.77
CA PRO A 252 5.44 15.64 11.44
C PRO A 252 4.12 15.52 12.21
N VAL A 253 3.60 16.61 12.79
CA VAL A 253 2.31 16.60 13.51
C VAL A 253 1.15 16.28 12.55
N LEU A 254 1.10 16.94 11.40
CA LEU A 254 0.09 16.69 10.37
C LEU A 254 0.24 15.30 9.78
N ALA A 255 1.46 14.79 9.61
CA ALA A 255 1.68 13.42 9.13
C ALA A 255 1.08 12.39 10.10
N GLY A 256 1.34 12.55 11.40
CA GLY A 256 0.72 11.71 12.44
C GLY A 256 -0.79 11.82 12.47
N LEU A 257 -1.32 13.06 12.50
CA LEU A 257 -2.77 13.32 12.58
C LEU A 257 -3.52 12.75 11.37
N THR A 258 -3.07 13.07 10.15
CA THR A 258 -3.72 12.59 8.93
C THR A 258 -3.70 11.07 8.83
N GLN A 259 -2.60 10.44 9.26
CA GLN A 259 -2.48 8.99 9.27
C GLN A 259 -3.38 8.33 10.32
N TRP A 260 -3.45 8.92 11.51
CA TRP A 260 -4.35 8.51 12.58
C TRP A 260 -5.83 8.59 12.19
N VAL A 261 -6.25 9.70 11.55
CA VAL A 261 -7.60 9.84 11.02
C VAL A 261 -7.86 8.80 9.92
N SER A 262 -6.94 8.66 8.96
CA SER A 262 -7.07 7.71 7.85
C SER A 262 -7.28 6.26 8.33
N VAL A 263 -6.56 5.82 9.36
CA VAL A 263 -6.71 4.46 9.92
C VAL A 263 -8.09 4.24 10.55
N ARG A 264 -8.69 5.29 11.12
CA ARG A 264 -10.01 5.22 11.77
C ARG A 264 -11.18 5.31 10.80
N LEU A 265 -10.96 5.91 9.63
CA LEU A 265 -11.95 5.93 8.56
C LEU A 265 -12.01 4.62 7.77
N MET A 266 -10.99 3.76 7.88
CA MET A 266 -11.07 2.42 7.31
C MET A 266 -12.07 1.56 8.09
N PRO A 267 -12.98 0.83 7.42
CA PRO A 267 -13.87 -0.11 8.08
C PRO A 267 -13.04 -1.15 8.86
N GLN A 268 -13.09 -1.06 10.18
CA GLN A 268 -12.46 -2.04 11.05
C GLN A 268 -13.44 -3.18 11.32
N ALA A 269 -12.91 -4.40 11.40
CA ALA A 269 -13.67 -5.54 11.88
C ALA A 269 -14.23 -5.23 13.28
N ALA A 270 -15.52 -5.42 13.50
CA ALA A 270 -16.11 -5.24 14.82
C ALA A 270 -15.46 -6.23 15.82
N ASN A 271 -15.10 -5.73 17.00
CA ASN A 271 -14.70 -6.57 18.14
C ASN A 271 -15.90 -7.47 18.50
N GLY A 272 -15.79 -8.77 18.20
CA GLY A 272 -16.69 -9.76 18.79
C GLY A 272 -16.32 -9.88 20.26
N GLY A 273 -17.16 -9.36 21.16
CA GLY A 273 -16.91 -9.31 22.61
C GLY A 273 -16.71 -10.70 23.24
N GLY A 274 -15.46 -11.15 23.30
CA GLY A 274 -15.00 -12.31 24.05
C GLY A 274 -13.48 -12.26 24.13
N ASP A 275 -12.94 -12.63 25.30
CA ASP A 275 -11.53 -12.53 25.73
C ASP A 275 -10.53 -12.14 24.63
N ASP A 276 -10.10 -10.88 24.71
CA ASP A 276 -9.21 -10.16 23.78
C ASP A 276 -7.80 -10.78 23.65
N SER A 277 -7.50 -11.87 24.36
CA SER A 277 -6.17 -12.46 24.50
C SER A 277 -5.80 -13.49 23.42
N ASN A 278 -6.77 -14.13 22.77
CA ASN A 278 -6.50 -15.31 21.91
C ASN A 278 -6.51 -15.07 20.39
N ASN A 279 -6.61 -13.81 19.93
CA ASN A 279 -6.60 -13.51 18.50
C ASN A 279 -5.35 -12.71 18.13
N GLU A 280 -4.22 -13.40 17.96
CA GLU A 280 -2.91 -12.84 17.58
C GLU A 280 -3.01 -11.93 16.33
N MET A 281 -3.90 -12.27 15.40
CA MET A 281 -4.18 -11.46 14.20
C MET A 281 -4.86 -10.12 14.52
N MET A 282 -5.73 -10.07 15.53
CA MET A 282 -6.42 -8.82 15.91
C MET A 282 -5.54 -7.91 16.75
N GLN A 283 -4.74 -8.50 17.64
CA GLN A 283 -3.76 -7.74 18.43
C GLN A 283 -2.67 -7.14 17.55
N SER A 284 -2.17 -7.88 16.55
CA SER A 284 -1.20 -7.34 15.58
C SER A 284 -1.78 -6.18 14.77
N MET A 285 -3.04 -6.25 14.34
CA MET A 285 -3.72 -5.15 13.66
C MET A 285 -3.92 -3.93 14.57
N LYS A 286 -4.35 -4.12 15.83
CA LYS A 286 -4.48 -3.04 16.82
C LYS A 286 -3.13 -2.36 17.08
N MET A 287 -2.06 -3.14 17.24
CA MET A 287 -0.70 -2.63 17.42
C MET A 287 -0.25 -1.83 16.20
N MET A 288 -0.41 -2.36 14.99
CA MET A 288 -0.07 -1.66 13.75
C MET A 288 -0.81 -0.33 13.62
N ASN A 289 -2.12 -0.33 13.87
CA ASN A 289 -2.97 0.86 13.72
C ASN A 289 -2.64 1.98 14.71
N ASN A 290 -2.22 1.63 15.93
CA ASN A 290 -1.84 2.61 16.96
C ASN A 290 -0.40 3.09 16.85
N PHE A 291 0.52 2.22 16.44
CA PHE A 291 1.95 2.53 16.40
C PHE A 291 2.35 3.29 15.13
N MET A 292 1.71 2.99 14.00
CA MET A 292 2.11 3.53 12.71
C MET A 292 1.97 5.07 12.58
N PRO A 293 0.96 5.74 13.18
CA PRO A 293 0.93 7.21 13.27
C PRO A 293 2.12 7.79 14.04
N LEU A 294 2.54 7.16 15.13
CA LEU A 294 3.70 7.62 15.92
C LEU A 294 4.99 7.48 15.11
N MET A 295 5.15 6.37 14.39
CA MET A 295 6.27 6.21 13.45
C MET A 295 6.23 7.25 12.33
N SER A 296 5.05 7.62 11.85
CA SER A 296 4.91 8.67 10.83
C SER A 296 5.40 10.02 11.35
N VAL A 297 5.11 10.38 12.61
CA VAL A 297 5.66 11.57 13.27
C VAL A 297 7.18 11.49 13.32
N TYR A 298 7.74 10.38 13.81
CA TYR A 298 9.19 10.20 13.92
C TYR A 298 9.90 10.30 12.57
N PHE A 299 9.44 9.53 11.57
CA PHE A 299 10.05 9.54 10.25
C PHE A 299 9.93 10.90 9.57
N CYS A 300 8.77 11.56 9.65
CA CYS A 300 8.61 12.88 9.06
C CYS A 300 9.39 13.96 9.81
N ALA A 301 9.75 13.76 11.08
CA ALA A 301 10.62 14.69 11.79
C ALA A 301 12.09 14.59 11.33
N VAL A 302 12.56 13.37 11.03
CA VAL A 302 13.98 13.09 10.75
C VAL A 302 14.31 13.09 9.25
N LEU A 303 13.38 12.66 8.40
CA LEU A 303 13.57 12.64 6.94
C LEU A 303 13.41 14.06 6.35
N PRO A 304 13.89 14.29 5.11
CA PRO A 304 13.73 15.58 4.44
C PRO A 304 12.26 16.02 4.35
N VAL A 305 12.02 17.32 4.48
CA VAL A 305 10.70 17.96 4.40
C VAL A 305 9.95 17.51 3.15
N GLY A 306 10.61 17.37 1.99
CA GLY A 306 9.96 16.89 0.76
C GLY A 306 9.27 15.52 0.91
N VAL A 307 9.88 14.60 1.67
CA VAL A 307 9.26 13.29 2.00
C VAL A 307 8.10 13.47 2.96
N GLY A 308 8.25 14.35 3.96
CA GLY A 308 7.17 14.72 4.88
C GLY A 308 5.95 15.31 4.17
N LEU A 309 6.15 16.18 3.18
CA LEU A 309 5.08 16.78 2.36
C LEU A 309 4.29 15.71 1.62
N TYR A 310 4.98 14.74 1.00
CA TYR A 310 4.32 13.59 0.39
C TYR A 310 3.50 12.80 1.42
N TRP A 311 4.05 12.55 2.61
CA TRP A 311 3.37 11.78 3.65
C TRP A 311 2.08 12.47 4.12
N VAL A 312 2.16 13.77 4.43
CA VAL A 312 1.03 14.61 4.83
C VAL A 312 -0.03 14.62 3.72
N MET A 313 0.34 15.01 2.50
CA MET A 313 -0.62 15.11 1.40
C MET A 313 -1.24 13.76 1.05
N SER A 314 -0.47 12.69 1.09
CA SER A 314 -1.01 11.35 0.85
C SER A 314 -2.04 10.97 1.93
N GLY A 315 -1.80 11.33 3.19
CA GLY A 315 -2.76 11.17 4.29
C GLY A 315 -4.05 11.96 4.06
N VAL A 316 -3.92 13.24 3.67
CA VAL A 316 -5.06 14.11 3.34
C VAL A 316 -5.88 13.55 2.18
N VAL A 317 -5.25 13.19 1.06
CA VAL A 317 -5.96 12.66 -0.10
C VAL A 317 -6.62 11.32 0.21
N ARG A 318 -5.93 10.42 0.92
CA ARG A 318 -6.53 9.16 1.39
C ARG A 318 -7.74 9.40 2.28
N MET A 319 -7.66 10.35 3.22
CA MET A 319 -8.77 10.72 4.09
C MET A 319 -9.97 11.19 3.26
N VAL A 320 -9.78 12.09 2.30
CA VAL A 320 -10.85 12.56 1.40
C VAL A 320 -11.43 11.40 0.59
N GLN A 321 -10.58 10.56 -0.01
CA GLN A 321 -11.01 9.38 -0.77
C GLN A 321 -11.82 8.41 0.09
N GLN A 322 -11.37 8.12 1.31
CA GLN A 322 -12.07 7.28 2.26
C GLN A 322 -13.43 7.84 2.60
N LEU A 323 -13.56 9.13 2.89
CA LEU A 323 -14.85 9.76 3.17
C LEU A 323 -15.81 9.63 1.98
N VAL A 324 -15.34 9.93 0.76
CA VAL A 324 -16.16 9.85 -0.46
C VAL A 324 -16.57 8.41 -0.76
N ILE A 325 -15.63 7.48 -0.79
CA ILE A 325 -15.89 6.07 -1.09
C ILE A 325 -16.76 5.44 0.00
N ASN A 326 -16.53 5.76 1.28
CA ASN A 326 -17.37 5.26 2.36
C ASN A 326 -18.81 5.75 2.25
N LYS A 327 -19.01 7.02 1.90
CA LYS A 327 -20.35 7.58 1.67
C LYS A 327 -21.04 6.92 0.47
N TYR A 328 -20.29 6.55 -0.56
CA TYR A 328 -20.84 5.82 -1.70
C TYR A 328 -21.19 4.37 -1.32
N LEU A 329 -20.26 3.64 -0.71
CA LEU A 329 -20.44 2.25 -0.33
C LEU A 329 -21.51 2.05 0.76
N SER A 330 -21.85 3.07 1.57
CA SER A 330 -22.89 2.94 2.62
C SER A 330 -24.29 2.85 2.04
N LYS A 331 -24.45 3.24 0.77
CA LYS A 331 -25.71 3.11 0.03
C LYS A 331 -25.86 1.75 -0.65
N MET A 332 -24.81 0.92 -0.65
CA MET A 332 -24.82 -0.39 -1.27
C MET A 332 -25.48 -1.40 -0.33
N ASP A 333 -26.47 -2.16 -0.84
CA ASP A 333 -27.04 -3.29 -0.12
C ASP A 333 -26.02 -4.44 -0.10
N ILE A 334 -25.41 -4.65 1.08
CA ILE A 334 -24.40 -5.69 1.28
C ILE A 334 -25.03 -7.08 1.14
N ASP A 335 -26.27 -7.28 1.56
CA ASP A 335 -26.94 -8.58 1.50
C ASP A 335 -27.30 -8.95 0.06
N GLU A 336 -27.70 -7.97 -0.75
CA GLU A 336 -27.89 -8.15 -2.19
C GLU A 336 -26.57 -8.50 -2.89
N GLU A 337 -25.47 -7.84 -2.52
CA GLU A 337 -24.14 -8.12 -3.08
C GLU A 337 -23.64 -9.52 -2.68
N ILE A 338 -23.89 -9.95 -1.44
CA ILE A 338 -23.59 -11.32 -0.99
C ILE A 338 -24.39 -12.34 -1.81
N LYS A 339 -25.70 -12.09 -2.06
CA LYS A 339 -26.52 -12.97 -2.91
C LYS A 339 -25.94 -13.08 -4.32
N LYS A 340 -25.57 -11.96 -4.95
CA LYS A 340 -24.93 -11.93 -6.27
C LYS A 340 -23.61 -12.70 -6.30
N ASN A 341 -22.81 -12.60 -5.24
CA ASN A 341 -21.53 -13.32 -5.14
C ASN A 341 -21.74 -14.83 -5.02
N ILE A 342 -22.73 -15.27 -4.22
CA ILE A 342 -23.10 -16.67 -4.09
C ILE A 342 -23.64 -17.23 -5.41
N GLU A 343 -24.47 -16.47 -6.12
CA GLU A 343 -24.98 -16.89 -7.44
C GLU A 343 -23.83 -17.07 -8.44
N LYS A 344 -22.90 -16.11 -8.51
CA LYS A 344 -21.69 -16.23 -9.34
C LYS A 344 -20.83 -17.43 -8.95
N TYR A 345 -20.68 -17.67 -7.66
CA TYR A 345 -19.94 -18.82 -7.14
C TYR A 345 -20.62 -20.14 -7.52
N ASN A 346 -21.94 -20.25 -7.39
CA ASN A 346 -22.72 -21.42 -7.78
C ASN A 346 -22.68 -21.66 -9.30
N ARG A 347 -22.80 -20.62 -10.13
CA ARG A 347 -22.61 -20.74 -11.59
C ARG A 347 -21.22 -21.28 -11.95
N LYS A 348 -20.18 -20.91 -11.20
CA LYS A 348 -18.83 -21.46 -11.39
C LYS A 348 -18.78 -22.93 -10.97
N ARG A 349 -19.38 -23.28 -9.84
CA ARG A 349 -19.50 -24.68 -9.37
C ARG A 349 -20.25 -25.57 -10.34
N GLU A 350 -21.33 -25.08 -10.94
CA GLU A 350 -22.09 -25.79 -11.98
C GLU A 350 -21.20 -26.10 -13.19
N LYS A 351 -20.39 -25.13 -13.67
CA LYS A 351 -19.40 -25.36 -14.73
C LYS A 351 -18.33 -26.39 -14.36
N ASP A 352 -18.03 -26.50 -13.07
CA ASP A 352 -17.08 -27.46 -12.52
C ASP A 352 -17.75 -28.82 -12.16
N GLY A 353 -19.06 -28.98 -12.37
CA GLY A 353 -19.81 -30.21 -12.08
C GLY A 353 -20.08 -30.46 -10.59
N LEU A 354 -20.00 -29.42 -9.76
CA LEU A 354 -20.22 -29.45 -8.31
C LEU A 354 -21.63 -28.97 -7.96
N PRO A 355 -22.27 -29.51 -6.90
CA PRO A 355 -23.62 -29.12 -6.50
C PRO A 355 -23.66 -27.66 -6.03
N PRO A 356 -24.77 -26.93 -6.20
CA PRO A 356 -24.88 -25.55 -5.75
C PRO A 356 -24.86 -25.47 -4.22
N GLU A 357 -24.17 -24.46 -3.69
CA GLU A 357 -24.15 -24.16 -2.26
C GLU A 357 -25.35 -23.28 -1.92
N LYS A 358 -26.32 -23.83 -1.17
CA LYS A 358 -27.51 -23.07 -0.72
C LYS A 358 -27.13 -22.13 0.44
N LEU A 359 -27.60 -20.88 0.40
CA LEU A 359 -27.40 -19.84 1.44
C LEU A 359 -27.62 -20.36 2.88
N ASN A 360 -28.63 -21.23 3.06
CA ASN A 360 -29.02 -21.81 4.34
C ASN A 360 -28.05 -22.86 4.92
N ASN A 361 -27.24 -23.54 4.10
CA ASN A 361 -26.31 -24.56 4.60
C ASN A 361 -25.07 -23.93 5.26
N VAL A 362 -24.68 -22.73 4.82
CA VAL A 362 -23.56 -21.96 5.40
C VAL A 362 -24.02 -21.10 6.58
N ALA A 363 -25.27 -20.61 6.59
CA ALA A 363 -25.84 -19.94 7.77
C ALA A 363 -25.99 -20.90 8.97
N ARG A 364 -26.28 -22.18 8.71
CA ARG A 364 -26.46 -23.21 9.76
C ARG A 364 -25.15 -23.73 10.37
N SER A 365 -23.98 -23.48 9.77
CA SER A 365 -22.69 -23.85 10.37
C SER A 365 -22.20 -22.81 11.38
N SER A 366 -22.61 -21.54 11.25
CA SER A 366 -22.23 -20.45 12.17
C SER A 366 -23.20 -20.25 13.35
N ALA A 367 -24.46 -20.67 13.23
CA ALA A 367 -25.46 -20.51 14.30
C ALA A 367 -25.58 -21.71 15.27
N LYS A 368 -24.72 -22.73 15.15
CA LYS A 368 -24.81 -23.98 15.93
C LYS A 368 -24.03 -23.96 17.25
N SER A 369 -24.11 -22.86 17.98
CA SER A 369 -23.84 -22.85 19.42
C SER A 369 -24.75 -21.85 20.11
N VAL A 370 -25.97 -22.28 20.42
CA VAL A 370 -26.74 -22.08 21.66
C VAL A 370 -28.13 -22.64 21.35
N ASN A 371 -28.57 -23.61 22.15
CA ASN A 371 -29.85 -24.31 22.13
C ASN A 371 -30.04 -25.52 21.19
N LYS A 372 -30.63 -26.55 21.80
CA LYS A 372 -30.92 -27.91 21.30
C LYS A 372 -31.41 -27.94 19.85
N LYS A 373 -30.91 -28.94 19.10
CA LYS A 373 -31.41 -29.35 17.77
C LYS A 373 -32.95 -29.40 17.75
N PRO A 374 -33.63 -28.83 16.74
CA PRO A 374 -34.67 -29.58 16.07
C PRO A 374 -33.98 -30.58 15.15
N GLU A 375 -34.19 -31.87 15.36
CA GLU A 375 -33.84 -32.85 14.33
C GLU A 375 -34.58 -32.50 13.04
N LEU A 376 -33.85 -32.39 11.93
CA LEU A 376 -34.48 -32.42 10.60
C LEU A 376 -35.37 -33.65 10.54
N SER A 377 -36.63 -33.46 10.14
CA SER A 377 -37.53 -34.58 9.94
C SER A 377 -36.92 -35.55 8.92
N ALA A 378 -37.19 -36.85 9.06
CA ALA A 378 -36.71 -37.85 8.11
C ALA A 378 -37.08 -37.49 6.66
N ALA A 379 -38.23 -36.84 6.47
CA ALA A 379 -38.70 -36.31 5.18
C ALA A 379 -37.80 -35.21 4.62
N GLU A 380 -37.33 -34.25 5.43
CA GLU A 380 -36.42 -33.20 4.97
C GLU A 380 -35.03 -33.73 4.65
N ARG A 381 -34.50 -34.70 5.42
CA ARG A 381 -33.23 -35.37 5.08
C ARG A 381 -33.36 -36.18 3.79
N ALA A 382 -34.44 -36.94 3.64
CA ALA A 382 -34.69 -37.72 2.45
C ALA A 382 -34.81 -36.81 1.21
N LYS A 383 -35.57 -35.72 1.30
CA LYS A 383 -35.71 -34.74 0.22
C LYS A 383 -34.38 -34.08 -0.14
N GLN A 384 -33.55 -33.77 0.85
CA GLN A 384 -32.22 -33.18 0.61
C GLN A 384 -31.24 -34.17 -0.05
N ILE A 385 -31.30 -35.45 0.34
CA ILE A 385 -30.56 -36.53 -0.31
C ILE A 385 -31.06 -36.71 -1.74
N GLN A 386 -32.37 -36.70 -1.95
CA GLN A 386 -33.00 -36.86 -3.26
C GLN A 386 -32.68 -35.70 -4.21
N ASP A 387 -32.80 -34.44 -3.76
CA ASP A 387 -32.40 -33.24 -4.51
C ASP A 387 -30.91 -33.30 -4.92
N SER A 388 -30.04 -33.75 -4.01
CA SER A 388 -28.61 -33.92 -4.32
C SER A 388 -28.37 -35.03 -5.33
N THR A 389 -29.12 -36.12 -5.23
CA THR A 389 -28.99 -37.30 -6.11
C THR A 389 -29.51 -36.99 -7.51
N GLU A 390 -30.63 -36.27 -7.63
CA GLU A 390 -31.19 -35.81 -8.92
C GLU A 390 -30.26 -34.82 -9.63
N PHE A 391 -29.62 -33.92 -8.89
CA PHE A 391 -28.62 -33.00 -9.45
C PHE A 391 -27.46 -33.76 -10.14
N TYR A 392 -26.99 -34.84 -9.52
CA TYR A 392 -25.94 -35.69 -10.11
C TYR A 392 -26.44 -36.59 -11.24
N LYS A 393 -27.73 -36.96 -11.27
CA LYS A 393 -28.32 -37.73 -12.37
C LYS A 393 -28.47 -36.90 -13.66
N ASN A 394 -28.84 -35.63 -13.56
CA ASN A 394 -29.23 -34.81 -14.73
C ASN A 394 -28.11 -33.97 -15.36
N THR A 395 -26.92 -33.88 -14.75
CA THR A 395 -25.82 -33.06 -15.29
C THR A 395 -24.78 -33.96 -15.96
N GLU A 396 -24.46 -33.83 -17.24
CA GLU A 396 -23.33 -34.59 -17.84
C GLU A 396 -22.02 -34.21 -17.16
N ALA A 397 -21.36 -35.18 -16.50
CA ALA A 397 -20.08 -34.91 -15.83
C ALA A 397 -18.99 -34.62 -16.86
N LYS A 398 -18.22 -33.55 -16.62
CA LYS A 398 -17.08 -33.17 -17.47
C LYS A 398 -16.10 -34.35 -17.64
N PRO A 399 -15.67 -34.67 -18.88
CA PRO A 399 -14.76 -35.78 -19.13
C PRO A 399 -13.49 -35.66 -18.27
N GLY A 400 -13.14 -36.72 -17.54
CA GLY A 400 -11.96 -36.78 -16.65
C GLY A 400 -12.15 -36.29 -15.21
N SER A 401 -13.29 -35.69 -14.85
CA SER A 401 -13.60 -35.28 -13.47
C SER A 401 -13.84 -36.47 -12.53
N LEU A 402 -13.69 -36.26 -11.22
CA LEU A 402 -14.01 -37.28 -10.20
C LEU A 402 -15.46 -37.77 -10.31
N ALA A 403 -16.40 -36.86 -10.63
CA ALA A 403 -17.81 -37.20 -10.85
C ALA A 403 -18.04 -38.06 -12.10
N ALA A 404 -17.24 -37.88 -13.17
CA ALA A 404 -17.28 -38.73 -14.35
C ALA A 404 -16.71 -40.12 -14.07
N LYS A 405 -15.62 -40.21 -13.29
CA LYS A 405 -15.03 -41.49 -12.85
C LYS A 405 -15.96 -42.26 -11.93
N ALA A 406 -16.61 -41.60 -10.97
CA ALA A 406 -17.61 -42.21 -10.10
C ALA A 406 -18.80 -42.79 -10.89
N ARG A 407 -19.30 -42.06 -11.89
CA ARG A 407 -20.36 -42.57 -12.79
C ARG A 407 -19.92 -43.70 -13.71
N MET A 408 -18.65 -43.75 -14.12
CA MET A 408 -18.12 -44.90 -14.85
C MET A 408 -18.08 -46.16 -13.99
N VAL A 409 -17.71 -46.03 -12.70
CA VAL A 409 -17.75 -47.15 -11.75
C VAL A 409 -19.18 -47.59 -11.49
N GLU A 410 -20.11 -46.66 -11.26
CA GLU A 410 -21.54 -46.97 -11.09
C GLU A 410 -22.12 -47.71 -12.30
N LYS A 411 -21.86 -47.23 -13.52
CA LYS A 411 -22.27 -47.91 -14.76
C LYS A 411 -21.60 -49.27 -14.95
N PHE A 412 -20.35 -49.43 -14.50
CA PHE A 412 -19.64 -50.71 -14.52
C PHE A 412 -20.29 -51.71 -13.54
N ASP A 413 -20.60 -51.26 -12.32
CA ASP A 413 -21.25 -52.07 -11.30
C ASP A 413 -22.68 -52.46 -11.69
N GLU A 414 -23.48 -51.55 -12.28
CA GLU A 414 -24.81 -51.86 -12.81
C GLU A 414 -24.76 -52.89 -13.94
N LYS A 415 -23.74 -52.81 -14.80
CA LYS A 415 -23.54 -53.75 -15.91
C LYS A 415 -23.08 -55.13 -15.43
N ASN A 416 -22.33 -55.18 -14.33
CA ASN A 416 -21.82 -56.42 -13.74
C ASN A 416 -22.73 -57.04 -12.67
N LYS A 417 -23.68 -56.29 -12.10
CA LYS A 417 -24.74 -56.83 -11.23
C LYS A 417 -25.80 -57.67 -11.97
N LYS A 418 -25.81 -57.64 -13.31
CA LYS A 418 -26.72 -58.42 -14.16
C LYS A 418 -26.08 -59.71 -14.74
N LYS A 419 -24.99 -60.20 -14.16
CA LYS A 419 -24.42 -61.53 -14.47
C LYS A 419 -24.50 -62.47 -13.29
#